data_AF-A0AAV2AMT8-F1
#
_entry.id   AF-A0AAV2AMT8-F1
#
_cell.length_a   1.000
_cell.length_b   1.000
_cell.length_c   1.000
_cell.angle_alpha   90.00
_cell.angle_beta   90.00
_cell.angle_gamma   90.00
#
_symmetry.space_group_name_H-M   'P 1'
#
loop_
_entity.id
_entity.type
_entity.pdbx_description
1 polymer ?
#
loop_
_entity_poly.entity_id
_entity_poly.type
_entity_poly.pdbx_seq_one_letter_code
_entity_poly.pdbx_strand_id
1 'polypeptide(L)'
;MSRLFLQKEISVQDLEQGVEFEVDGNDDYSFDNVVFDKDFEVLAEFDDSVKPRFVTGVDIPFSQLKRRMTPITDDGLILKEVMKQGVGCPIPEKSIVYIHYDAFLEGHKKTFDSTRLRDKPFKFLLGDGKLLPGLEIGIQTMKKDELSRIMVNPKYAFGAMGCPPGLPPNAEILYEVQVLKFIPGKDVVEFEEMSPEEQKRALFEKIIQLANDLFHRKMFKAAIARYRHIVNLLEEVLAANEEEDEQRKGYLLKLYLNLAQCYLNIQNPQKAIIYADLALKIDSGNQKGLYRMGKALYLTGSYERAENYLCKAKKHKPYDKYINEAIQELEKKRKSHLDWERMFCKRMLGSEEETQQPFQFQEPADFVEIIDNDINNFIESDKQELFFQQTYFKSQLEIVKYLAQGQELSYVSRMLMLQRLRMV
;
A
#
# COMPACT_ATOMS: atom_id res chain seq x y z
N MET A 1 30.74 -19.30 -5.55
CA MET A 1 29.85 -20.13 -4.71
C MET A 1 30.49 -20.28 -3.34
N SER A 2 30.12 -19.40 -2.41
CA SER A 2 30.54 -19.48 -1.01
C SER A 2 29.27 -19.32 -0.18
N ARG A 3 28.59 -20.45 0.09
CA ARG A 3 27.40 -20.47 0.95
C ARG A 3 27.90 -20.20 2.38
N LEU A 4 27.42 -19.12 2.99
CA LEU A 4 27.67 -18.82 4.40
C LEU A 4 26.96 -19.88 5.24
N PHE A 5 27.74 -20.84 5.76
CA PHE A 5 27.30 -21.67 6.86
C PHE A 5 27.24 -20.79 8.11
N LEU A 6 26.05 -20.62 8.70
CA LEU A 6 25.90 -20.08 10.05
C LEU A 6 26.43 -21.13 11.02
N GLN A 7 27.38 -20.76 11.90
CA GLN A 7 27.98 -21.70 12.84
C GLN A 7 27.08 -21.97 14.06
N LYS A 8 26.09 -21.12 14.35
CA LYS A 8 24.91 -21.43 15.17
C LYS A 8 23.65 -20.77 14.61
N GLU A 9 22.54 -21.51 14.65
CA GLU A 9 21.27 -21.11 14.03
C GLU A 9 20.52 -20.07 14.87
N ILE A 10 19.61 -19.34 14.22
CA ILE A 10 18.74 -18.37 14.88
C ILE A 10 17.79 -19.15 15.81
N SER A 11 17.91 -18.95 17.12
CA SER A 11 17.03 -19.55 18.12
C SER A 11 15.60 -19.07 17.88
N VAL A 12 14.71 -20.02 17.69
CA VAL A 12 13.32 -19.78 17.32
C VAL A 12 12.56 -19.08 18.43
N GLN A 13 12.87 -19.29 19.70
CA GLN A 13 12.04 -18.80 20.82
C GLN A 13 11.85 -17.27 20.84
N ASP A 14 12.80 -16.51 20.31
CA ASP A 14 12.77 -15.03 20.33
C ASP A 14 11.80 -14.42 19.30
N LEU A 15 11.41 -15.20 18.28
CA LEU A 15 10.59 -14.72 17.17
C LEU A 15 9.07 -14.78 17.48
N GLU A 16 8.63 -15.43 18.57
CA GLU A 16 7.22 -15.80 18.79
C GLU A 16 6.34 -14.59 19.10
N GLN A 17 6.91 -13.62 19.82
CA GLN A 17 6.18 -12.48 20.36
C GLN A 17 5.77 -11.46 19.28
N GLY A 18 6.44 -11.47 18.13
CA GLY A 18 6.22 -10.47 17.08
C GLY A 18 5.23 -10.87 15.99
N VAL A 19 4.90 -12.15 15.80
CA VAL A 19 4.26 -12.62 14.55
C VAL A 19 2.74 -12.76 14.68
N GLU A 20 2.13 -12.37 15.80
CA GLU A 20 0.71 -12.58 16.00
C GLU A 20 -0.12 -11.31 15.81
N PHE A 21 -1.20 -11.47 15.04
CA PHE A 21 -2.30 -10.54 15.03
C PHE A 21 -3.51 -11.14 15.73
N GLU A 22 -4.08 -10.37 16.64
CA GLU A 22 -5.50 -10.43 16.96
C GLU A 22 -6.24 -9.57 15.94
N VAL A 23 -7.16 -10.15 15.17
CA VAL A 23 -8.01 -9.39 14.26
C VAL A 23 -9.45 -9.70 14.59
N ASP A 24 -10.12 -8.71 15.18
CA ASP A 24 -11.58 -8.58 15.24
C ASP A 24 -12.13 -8.42 13.82
N GLY A 25 -13.13 -9.23 13.48
CA GLY A 25 -13.67 -9.40 12.13
C GLY A 25 -14.54 -8.26 11.61
N ASN A 26 -14.24 -7.00 11.98
CA ASN A 26 -15.02 -5.84 11.57
C ASN A 26 -14.31 -5.06 10.44
N ASP A 27 -14.45 -5.55 9.21
CA ASP A 27 -14.04 -4.82 8.02
C ASP A 27 -15.27 -4.52 7.16
N ASP A 28 -15.88 -3.36 7.43
CA ASP A 28 -16.91 -2.74 6.60
C ASP A 28 -16.22 -2.17 5.35
N TYR A 29 -16.63 -2.61 4.16
CA TYR A 29 -16.02 -2.22 2.87
C TYR A 29 -16.87 -1.17 2.14
N SER A 30 -16.25 -0.05 1.79
CA SER A 30 -16.63 0.74 0.60
C SER A 30 -15.48 0.74 -0.41
N PHE A 31 -15.85 0.65 -1.69
CA PHE A 31 -15.05 0.38 -2.87
C PHE A 31 -14.20 1.57 -3.32
N ASP A 32 -12.93 1.34 -3.72
CA ASP A 32 -12.41 1.77 -5.02
C ASP A 32 -11.00 1.19 -5.34
N ASN A 33 -10.88 0.76 -6.60
CA ASN A 33 -9.70 0.49 -7.43
C ASN A 33 -8.95 -0.85 -7.37
N VAL A 34 -9.22 -1.63 -8.43
CA VAL A 34 -8.38 -2.68 -9.04
C VAL A 34 -7.44 -2.03 -10.05
N VAL A 35 -6.14 -2.33 -10.01
CA VAL A 35 -5.28 -2.64 -11.18
C VAL A 35 -4.14 -3.56 -10.70
N PHE A 36 -3.91 -4.62 -11.48
CA PHE A 36 -2.78 -5.54 -11.38
C PHE A 36 -1.48 -4.86 -11.83
N ASP A 37 -0.35 -5.16 -11.19
CA ASP A 37 0.78 -5.62 -12.00
C ASP A 37 1.77 -6.51 -11.23
N LYS A 38 2.43 -7.35 -12.04
CA LYS A 38 3.59 -8.19 -11.72
C LYS A 38 4.83 -7.29 -11.57
N ASP A 39 5.86 -7.86 -10.96
CA ASP A 39 7.18 -7.25 -10.70
C ASP A 39 7.18 -6.27 -9.52
N PHE A 40 7.45 -6.82 -8.33
CA PHE A 40 7.82 -6.03 -7.16
C PHE A 40 9.11 -6.60 -6.55
N GLU A 41 10.15 -6.61 -7.38
CA GLU A 41 11.48 -6.29 -6.88
C GLU A 41 11.52 -4.79 -6.55
N VAL A 42 12.37 -4.42 -5.61
CA VAL A 42 12.59 -3.07 -5.07
C VAL A 42 11.77 -2.73 -3.82
N LEU A 43 12.50 -2.76 -2.70
CA LEU A 43 12.38 -1.89 -1.53
C LEU A 43 11.16 -0.97 -1.54
N ALA A 44 10.11 -1.38 -0.82
CA ALA A 44 8.98 -0.56 -0.35
C ALA A 44 8.97 0.87 -0.90
N GLU A 45 8.32 1.04 -2.05
CA GLU A 45 7.94 2.35 -2.54
C GLU A 45 7.06 3.01 -1.49
N PHE A 46 7.54 4.14 -0.97
CA PHE A 46 6.74 5.07 -0.21
C PHE A 46 5.66 5.60 -1.16
N ASP A 47 4.42 5.66 -0.67
CA ASP A 47 3.32 6.34 -1.34
C ASP A 47 3.68 7.82 -1.52
N ASP A 48 4.17 8.15 -2.71
CA ASP A 48 4.66 9.47 -3.13
C ASP A 48 3.51 10.36 -3.63
N SER A 49 2.24 9.98 -3.42
CA SER A 49 1.06 10.68 -3.96
C SER A 49 0.72 12.00 -3.28
N VAL A 50 1.50 12.43 -2.28
CA VAL A 50 1.47 13.80 -1.75
C VAL A 50 2.89 14.36 -1.74
N LYS A 51 3.43 14.68 -2.93
CA LYS A 51 4.62 15.55 -3.05
C LYS A 51 4.17 17.00 -2.83
N PRO A 52 4.38 17.64 -1.65
CA PRO A 52 4.42 19.09 -1.64
C PRO A 52 5.60 19.49 -2.54
N ARG A 53 5.31 19.98 -3.74
CA ARG A 53 6.30 20.77 -4.48
C ARG A 53 6.61 21.96 -3.59
N PHE A 54 7.81 22.01 -3.01
CA PHE A 54 8.27 23.21 -2.33
C PHE A 54 8.47 24.29 -3.41
N VAL A 55 7.43 25.08 -3.64
CA VAL A 55 7.48 26.33 -4.42
C VAL A 55 7.62 27.54 -3.47
N THR A 56 7.73 27.29 -2.17
CA THR A 56 7.84 28.37 -1.20
C THR A 56 9.28 28.83 -1.15
N GLY A 57 9.60 30.01 -1.72
CA GLY A 57 10.80 30.76 -1.34
C GLY A 57 11.78 31.11 -2.46
N VAL A 58 11.64 30.55 -3.66
CA VAL A 58 12.62 30.77 -4.76
C VAL A 58 12.56 32.19 -5.34
N ASP A 59 11.45 32.90 -5.14
CA ASP A 59 11.31 34.31 -5.54
C ASP A 59 11.70 35.30 -4.42
N ILE A 60 12.11 34.83 -3.23
CA ILE A 60 12.46 35.68 -2.09
C ILE A 60 13.99 35.82 -2.03
N PRO A 61 14.56 37.04 -2.10
CA PRO A 61 15.99 37.25 -1.95
C PRO A 61 16.51 36.67 -0.64
N PHE A 62 17.74 36.13 -0.65
CA PHE A 62 18.30 35.48 0.54
C PHE A 62 18.37 36.46 1.71
N SER A 63 18.66 37.73 1.45
CA SER A 63 18.63 38.81 2.46
C SER A 63 17.30 38.92 3.22
N GLN A 64 16.16 38.64 2.59
CA GLN A 64 14.85 38.68 3.22
C GLN A 64 14.55 37.38 3.98
N LEU A 65 14.98 36.23 3.44
CA LEU A 65 14.89 34.94 4.15
C LEU A 65 15.67 34.97 5.46
N LYS A 66 16.91 35.47 5.42
CA LYS A 66 17.80 35.56 6.60
C LYS A 66 17.17 36.28 7.80
N ARG A 67 16.27 37.24 7.57
CA ARG A 67 15.56 37.96 8.65
C ARG A 67 14.65 37.06 9.50
N ARG A 68 14.24 35.90 8.97
CA ARG A 68 13.36 34.93 9.62
C ARG A 68 14.11 33.71 10.15
N MET A 69 15.40 33.59 9.81
CA MET A 69 16.23 32.46 10.19
C MET A 69 16.99 32.76 11.47
N THR A 70 17.29 31.72 12.23
CA THR A 70 18.09 31.80 13.45
C THR A 70 19.48 31.20 13.21
N PRO A 71 20.56 31.82 13.73
CA PRO A 71 21.89 31.22 13.66
C PRO A 71 21.95 29.94 14.47
N ILE A 72 22.60 28.92 13.90
CA ILE A 72 22.84 27.63 14.56
C ILE A 72 24.31 27.36 14.88
N THR A 73 25.22 28.23 14.40
CA THR A 73 26.64 28.25 14.76
C THR A 73 26.99 29.54 15.48
N ASP A 74 28.02 29.50 16.33
CA ASP A 74 28.49 30.67 17.09
C ASP A 74 28.97 31.82 16.21
N ASP A 75 29.50 31.50 15.02
CA ASP A 75 29.92 32.48 14.03
C ASP A 75 28.77 33.03 13.17
N GLY A 76 27.54 32.53 13.36
CA GLY A 76 26.34 32.97 12.66
C GLY A 76 26.33 32.68 11.16
N LEU A 77 27.27 31.87 10.67
CA LEU A 77 27.44 31.59 9.25
C LEU A 77 26.52 30.48 8.72
N ILE A 78 25.82 29.76 9.60
CA ILE A 78 24.76 28.84 9.23
C ILE A 78 23.48 29.30 9.90
N LEU A 79 22.43 29.50 9.10
CA LEU A 79 21.14 29.96 9.56
C LEU A 79 20.07 28.91 9.25
N LYS A 80 19.09 28.76 10.14
CA LYS A 80 18.00 27.79 10.00
C LYS A 80 16.64 28.43 10.21
N GLU A 81 15.65 28.04 9.41
CA GLU A 81 14.23 28.32 9.62
C GLU A 81 13.47 27.00 9.58
N VAL A 82 12.73 26.70 10.67
CA VAL A 82 11.90 25.49 10.72
C VAL A 82 10.57 25.77 10.03
N MET A 83 10.32 25.09 8.91
CA MET A 83 9.11 25.22 8.12
C MET A 83 7.99 24.30 8.64
N LYS A 84 8.35 23.10 9.07
CA LYS A 84 7.47 22.14 9.74
C LYS A 84 8.23 21.50 10.90
N GLN A 85 7.65 21.57 12.08
CA GLN A 85 8.21 20.93 13.27
C GLN A 85 8.21 19.40 13.11
N GLY A 86 9.34 18.78 13.45
CA GLY A 86 9.45 17.34 13.58
C GLY A 86 9.10 16.84 14.97
N VAL A 87 9.20 15.52 15.16
CA VAL A 87 8.90 14.83 16.42
C VAL A 87 10.16 14.27 17.07
N GLY A 88 10.16 14.23 18.41
CA GLY A 88 11.24 13.65 19.21
C GLY A 88 12.42 14.58 19.45
N CYS A 89 13.58 13.98 19.71
CA CYS A 89 14.83 14.67 19.95
C CYS A 89 15.56 15.02 18.64
N PRO A 90 16.49 15.98 18.69
CA PRO A 90 17.43 16.22 17.59
C PRO A 90 18.22 14.95 17.24
N ILE A 91 18.65 14.85 15.99
CA ILE A 91 19.37 13.67 15.48
C ILE A 91 20.71 13.51 16.24
N PRO A 92 20.93 12.37 16.92
CA PRO A 92 22.20 12.09 17.60
C PRO A 92 23.37 11.99 16.62
N GLU A 93 24.59 12.25 17.11
CA GLU A 93 25.81 12.01 16.34
C GLU A 93 25.94 10.55 15.89
N LYS A 94 26.67 10.35 14.78
CA LYS A 94 26.90 9.03 14.16
C LYS A 94 25.62 8.27 13.79
N SER A 95 24.50 8.97 13.63
CA SER A 95 23.24 8.37 13.18
C SER A 95 23.22 8.13 11.67
N ILE A 96 22.58 7.07 11.22
CA ILE A 96 22.24 6.89 9.80
C ILE A 96 20.98 7.70 9.51
N VAL A 97 21.09 8.71 8.65
CA VAL A 97 19.99 9.66 8.36
C VAL A 97 19.48 9.47 6.94
N TYR A 98 18.17 9.54 6.78
CA TYR A 98 17.47 9.52 5.50
C TYR A 98 16.80 10.88 5.27
N ILE A 99 17.21 11.58 4.22
CA ILE A 99 16.71 12.92 3.90
C ILE A 99 16.22 13.03 2.47
N HIS A 100 15.27 13.94 2.27
CA HIS A 100 15.14 14.64 1.00
C HIS A 100 15.67 16.06 1.12
N TYR A 101 16.31 16.57 0.06
CA TYR A 101 16.71 17.97 0.00
C TYR A 101 16.63 18.52 -1.41
N ASP A 102 16.47 19.83 -1.47
CA ASP A 102 16.52 20.67 -2.65
C ASP A 102 17.50 21.82 -2.37
N ALA A 103 18.47 22.03 -3.27
CA ALA A 103 19.54 23.01 -3.11
C ALA A 103 19.41 24.14 -4.14
N PHE A 104 19.42 25.38 -3.66
CA PHE A 104 19.15 26.58 -4.45
C PHE A 104 20.29 27.60 -4.36
N LEU A 105 20.43 28.38 -5.43
CA LEU A 105 21.32 29.55 -5.50
C LEU A 105 20.49 30.82 -5.62
N GLU A 106 21.02 31.92 -5.09
CA GLU A 106 20.35 33.21 -5.14
C GLU A 106 20.06 33.62 -6.59
N GLY A 107 18.83 34.02 -6.88
CA GLY A 107 18.39 34.42 -8.22
C GLY A 107 18.10 33.26 -9.19
N HIS A 108 18.35 32.00 -8.81
CA HIS A 108 18.05 30.84 -9.64
C HIS A 108 16.71 30.21 -9.29
N LYS A 109 15.81 30.09 -10.29
CA LYS A 109 14.49 29.46 -10.12
C LYS A 109 14.50 27.94 -9.99
N LYS A 110 15.57 27.30 -10.44
CA LYS A 110 15.71 25.84 -10.44
C LYS A 110 16.75 25.43 -9.42
N THR A 111 16.49 24.33 -8.73
CA THR A 111 17.49 23.66 -7.89
C THR A 111 18.68 23.23 -8.74
N PHE A 112 19.90 23.39 -8.24
CA PHE A 112 21.09 22.86 -8.90
C PHE A 112 21.40 21.42 -8.46
N ASP A 113 20.90 21.00 -7.28
CA ASP A 113 20.92 19.61 -6.82
C ASP A 113 19.63 19.30 -6.06
N SER A 114 19.08 18.10 -6.25
CA SER A 114 17.86 17.65 -5.61
C SER A 114 17.81 16.13 -5.54
N THR A 115 17.51 15.60 -4.36
CA THR A 115 17.24 14.15 -4.21
C THR A 115 15.85 13.77 -4.69
N ARG A 116 14.92 14.73 -4.77
CA ARG A 116 13.57 14.51 -5.29
C ARG A 116 13.57 14.41 -6.81
N LEU A 117 14.41 15.17 -7.50
CA LEU A 117 14.62 14.99 -8.96
C LEU A 117 15.22 13.63 -9.31
N ARG A 118 15.85 12.94 -8.34
CA ARG A 118 16.38 11.59 -8.48
C ARG A 118 15.42 10.51 -7.98
N ASP A 119 14.21 10.90 -7.54
CA ASP A 119 13.18 10.04 -6.94
C ASP A 119 13.72 9.06 -5.89
N LYS A 120 14.74 9.48 -5.11
CA LYS A 120 15.37 8.63 -4.09
C LYS A 120 15.88 9.44 -2.90
N PRO A 121 15.51 9.10 -1.66
CA PRO A 121 16.10 9.71 -0.46
C PRO A 121 17.61 9.50 -0.41
N PHE A 122 18.32 10.51 0.10
CA PHE A 122 19.76 10.38 0.36
C PHE A 122 19.98 9.76 1.75
N LYS A 123 20.79 8.69 1.79
CA LYS A 123 21.17 7.97 3.01
C LYS A 123 22.65 8.22 3.28
N PHE A 124 22.97 8.70 4.47
CA PHE A 124 24.35 8.93 4.89
C PHE A 124 24.52 8.71 6.40
N LEU A 125 25.76 8.57 6.84
CA LEU A 125 26.13 8.52 8.25
C LEU A 125 26.49 9.95 8.68
N LEU A 126 25.81 10.50 9.68
CA LEU A 126 26.06 11.86 10.14
C LEU A 126 27.49 11.99 10.67
N GLY A 127 28.29 12.90 10.09
CA GLY A 127 29.71 13.07 10.39
C GLY A 127 30.67 12.24 9.52
N ASP A 128 30.19 11.54 8.49
CA ASP A 128 31.06 10.80 7.56
C ASP A 128 31.68 11.65 6.45
N GLY A 129 31.32 12.94 6.38
CA GLY A 129 31.86 13.91 5.42
C GLY A 129 31.37 13.73 3.99
N LYS A 130 30.29 12.96 3.77
CA LYS A 130 29.67 12.83 2.43
C LYS A 130 28.84 14.04 2.03
N LEU A 131 28.42 14.87 2.98
CA LEU A 131 27.71 16.11 2.70
C LEU A 131 28.61 17.32 2.99
N LEU A 132 28.18 18.49 2.53
CA LEU A 132 28.85 19.73 2.88
C LEU A 132 28.80 19.95 4.40
N PRO A 133 29.90 20.41 5.02
CA PRO A 133 29.95 20.60 6.47
C PRO A 133 28.78 21.40 7.03
N GLY A 134 28.39 22.49 6.35
CA GLY A 134 27.31 23.33 6.84
C GLY A 134 25.93 22.69 6.74
N LEU A 135 25.73 21.81 5.75
CA LEU A 135 24.50 21.05 5.61
C LEU A 135 24.42 19.98 6.71
N GLU A 136 25.51 19.30 7.03
CA GLU A 136 25.54 18.32 8.12
C GLU A 136 25.23 18.96 9.49
N ILE A 137 25.86 20.10 9.79
CA ILE A 137 25.57 20.88 11.01
C ILE A 137 24.09 21.25 11.07
N GLY A 138 23.52 21.72 9.96
CA GLY A 138 22.09 22.02 9.88
C GLY A 138 21.21 20.81 10.16
N ILE A 139 21.50 19.67 9.54
CA ILE A 139 20.74 18.42 9.71
C ILE A 139 20.83 17.90 11.15
N GLN A 140 21.99 17.99 11.80
CA GLN A 140 22.18 17.54 13.19
C GLN A 140 21.21 18.23 14.17
N THR A 141 20.80 19.47 13.89
CA THR A 141 19.82 20.20 14.71
C THR A 141 18.36 19.82 14.45
N MET A 142 18.09 19.01 13.41
CA MET A 142 16.74 18.65 12.99
C MET A 142 16.20 17.44 13.75
N LYS A 143 14.88 17.26 13.71
CA LYS A 143 14.13 16.13 14.28
C LYS A 143 13.56 15.23 13.18
N LYS A 144 13.05 14.05 13.56
CA LYS A 144 12.32 13.16 12.64
C LYS A 144 11.09 13.88 12.07
N ASP A 145 10.82 13.72 10.77
CA ASP A 145 9.72 14.35 10.02
C ASP A 145 9.79 15.89 9.95
N GLU A 146 10.88 16.50 10.41
CA GLU A 146 11.09 17.96 10.33
C GLU A 146 11.38 18.39 8.90
N LEU A 147 10.82 19.55 8.53
CA LEU A 147 11.17 20.29 7.32
C LEU A 147 11.79 21.62 7.72
N SER A 148 13.00 21.89 7.23
CA SER A 148 13.72 23.13 7.55
C SER A 148 14.44 23.69 6.33
N ARG A 149 14.57 25.00 6.31
CA ARG A 149 15.51 25.72 5.45
C ARG A 149 16.83 25.92 6.18
N ILE A 150 17.93 25.66 5.50
CA ILE A 150 19.28 25.84 6.02
C ILE A 150 20.06 26.70 5.02
N MET A 151 20.46 27.89 5.43
CA MET A 151 21.32 28.78 4.67
C MET A 151 22.78 28.51 5.05
N VAL A 152 23.60 28.15 4.06
CA VAL A 152 24.99 27.74 4.27
C VAL A 152 25.93 28.74 3.61
N ASN A 153 26.73 29.42 4.44
CA ASN A 153 27.78 30.32 3.99
C ASN A 153 28.86 29.58 3.19
N PRO A 154 29.53 30.22 2.21
CA PRO A 154 30.59 29.62 1.42
C PRO A 154 31.70 28.93 2.23
N LYS A 155 32.04 29.45 3.42
CA LYS A 155 33.05 28.85 4.32
C LYS A 155 32.71 27.41 4.72
N TYR A 156 31.42 27.08 4.80
CA TYR A 156 30.89 25.76 5.13
C TYR A 156 30.35 25.00 3.90
N ALA A 157 30.64 25.50 2.71
CA ALA A 157 30.24 24.94 1.41
C ALA A 157 31.47 24.82 0.49
N PHE A 158 31.44 25.44 -0.70
CA PHE A 158 32.49 25.30 -1.73
C PHE A 158 33.54 26.43 -1.72
N GLY A 159 33.42 27.40 -0.80
CA GLY A 159 34.38 28.47 -0.60
C GLY A 159 34.72 29.30 -1.85
N ALA A 160 35.96 29.79 -1.90
CA ALA A 160 36.44 30.66 -2.98
C ALA A 160 36.60 29.95 -4.33
N MET A 161 36.63 28.62 -4.36
CA MET A 161 36.79 27.86 -5.60
C MET A 161 35.43 27.63 -6.30
N GLY A 162 34.33 27.57 -5.54
CA GLY A 162 33.04 27.19 -6.09
C GLY A 162 33.06 25.78 -6.68
N CYS A 163 32.20 25.51 -7.66
CA CYS A 163 32.18 24.28 -8.45
C CYS A 163 31.78 24.60 -9.91
N PRO A 164 32.73 25.03 -10.75
CA PRO A 164 32.45 25.36 -12.15
C PRO A 164 31.94 24.15 -12.96
N PRO A 165 31.05 24.35 -13.96
CA PRO A 165 30.48 25.63 -14.41
C PRO A 165 29.22 26.06 -13.64
N GLY A 166 28.67 25.21 -12.77
CA GLY A 166 27.32 25.40 -12.20
C GLY A 166 27.26 26.23 -10.92
N LEU A 167 28.36 26.32 -10.16
CA LEU A 167 28.40 27.00 -8.88
C LEU A 167 29.53 28.04 -8.84
N PRO A 168 29.22 29.34 -8.66
CA PRO A 168 30.25 30.37 -8.66
C PRO A 168 31.11 30.34 -7.40
N PRO A 169 32.32 30.93 -7.45
CA PRO A 169 33.11 31.27 -6.27
C PRO A 169 32.29 31.99 -5.20
N ASN A 170 32.50 31.63 -3.93
CA ASN A 170 31.84 32.24 -2.77
C ASN A 170 30.31 32.22 -2.83
N ALA A 171 29.73 31.19 -3.46
CA ALA A 171 28.28 30.99 -3.50
C ALA A 171 27.73 30.58 -2.13
N GLU A 172 26.74 31.33 -1.65
CA GLU A 172 25.88 30.91 -0.54
C GLU A 172 24.78 29.98 -1.06
N ILE A 173 24.44 28.95 -0.29
CA ILE A 173 23.51 27.91 -0.72
C ILE A 173 22.34 27.84 0.27
N LEU A 174 21.12 27.86 -0.26
CA LEU A 174 19.91 27.57 0.49
C LEU A 174 19.52 26.12 0.26
N TYR A 175 19.44 25.34 1.35
CA TYR A 175 18.89 24.00 1.35
C TYR A 175 17.50 24.00 1.94
N GLU A 176 16.55 23.35 1.26
CA GLU A 176 15.29 22.92 1.85
C GLU A 176 15.40 21.43 2.13
N VAL A 177 15.41 21.05 3.41
CA VAL A 177 15.68 19.68 3.86
C VAL A 177 14.48 19.12 4.61
N GLN A 178 14.11 17.89 4.27
CA GLN A 178 13.15 17.08 5.00
C GLN A 178 13.84 15.85 5.56
N VAL A 179 13.83 15.70 6.88
CA VAL A 179 14.30 14.47 7.54
C VAL A 179 13.16 13.47 7.54
N LEU A 180 13.36 12.31 6.93
CA LEU A 180 12.35 11.25 6.88
C LEU A 180 12.45 10.35 8.12
N LYS A 181 13.67 9.92 8.44
CA LYS A 181 13.98 9.11 9.61
C LYS A 181 15.48 9.11 9.88
N PHE A 182 15.86 8.70 11.08
CA PHE A 182 17.23 8.38 11.43
C PHE A 182 17.28 7.12 12.29
N ILE A 183 18.43 6.46 12.29
CA ILE A 183 18.76 5.35 13.17
C ILE A 183 19.92 5.86 14.05
N PRO A 184 19.74 5.97 15.38
CA PRO A 184 20.77 6.44 16.29
C PRO A 184 22.10 5.68 16.13
N GLY A 185 23.22 6.41 16.18
CA GLY A 185 24.54 5.80 16.07
C GLY A 185 24.87 4.80 17.17
N LYS A 186 24.31 4.96 18.38
CA LYS A 186 24.43 3.98 19.46
C LYS A 186 23.81 2.64 19.07
N ASP A 187 22.63 2.65 18.48
CA ASP A 187 21.98 1.45 17.95
C ASP A 187 22.77 0.82 16.80
N VAL A 188 23.58 1.61 16.08
CA VAL A 188 24.48 1.10 15.03
C VAL A 188 25.75 0.50 15.62
N VAL A 189 26.35 1.12 16.64
CA VAL A 189 27.54 0.59 17.34
C VAL A 189 27.18 -0.66 18.15
N GLU A 190 26.08 -0.63 18.91
CA GLU A 190 25.53 -1.81 19.58
C GLU A 190 25.22 -2.92 18.57
N PHE A 191 24.73 -2.56 17.37
CA PHE A 191 24.55 -3.52 16.28
C PHE A 191 25.85 -4.06 15.72
N GLU A 192 26.85 -3.21 15.47
CA GLU A 192 28.16 -3.62 14.93
C GLU A 192 29.00 -4.42 15.93
N GLU A 193 28.82 -4.18 17.24
CA GLU A 193 29.45 -4.92 18.33
C GLU A 193 28.74 -6.26 18.63
N MET A 194 27.48 -6.41 18.23
CA MET A 194 26.76 -7.68 18.27
C MET A 194 27.37 -8.70 17.30
N SER A 195 27.23 -9.99 17.64
CA SER A 195 27.60 -11.05 16.70
C SER A 195 26.76 -10.95 15.41
N PRO A 196 27.28 -11.40 14.25
CA PRO A 196 26.53 -11.43 12.99
C PRO A 196 25.18 -12.18 13.08
N GLU A 197 25.03 -13.04 14.08
CA GLU A 197 23.82 -13.82 14.36
C GLU A 197 22.78 -12.96 15.11
N GLU A 198 23.18 -12.28 16.17
CA GLU A 198 22.33 -11.34 16.92
C GLU A 198 21.89 -10.16 16.05
N GLN A 199 22.76 -9.68 15.17
CA GLN A 199 22.44 -8.67 14.15
C GLN A 199 21.28 -9.11 13.24
N LYS A 200 21.32 -10.34 12.74
CA LYS A 200 20.25 -10.88 11.89
C LYS A 200 18.94 -11.04 12.67
N ARG A 201 19.00 -11.47 13.93
CA ARG A 201 17.83 -11.59 14.82
C ARG A 201 17.18 -10.23 15.10
N ALA A 202 17.97 -9.27 15.56
CA ALA A 202 17.51 -7.91 15.84
C ALA A 202 16.92 -7.24 14.58
N LEU A 203 17.51 -7.49 13.41
CA LEU A 203 16.96 -7.01 12.14
C LEU A 203 15.60 -7.65 11.83
N PHE A 204 15.48 -8.96 12.04
CA PHE A 204 14.26 -9.72 11.78
C PHE A 204 13.10 -9.28 12.70
N GLU A 205 13.34 -9.14 14.00
CA GLU A 205 12.35 -8.62 14.96
C GLU A 205 11.87 -7.22 14.57
N LYS A 206 12.80 -6.32 14.22
CA LYS A 206 12.46 -4.96 13.76
C LYS A 206 11.61 -4.97 12.49
N ILE A 207 11.88 -5.88 11.54
CA ILE A 207 11.08 -5.99 10.31
C ILE A 207 9.67 -6.50 10.62
N ILE A 208 9.52 -7.45 11.54
CA ILE A 208 8.22 -7.95 11.98
C ILE A 208 7.42 -6.86 12.67
N GLN A 209 8.00 -6.17 13.65
CA GLN A 209 7.33 -5.06 14.35
C GLN A 209 6.86 -3.99 13.37
N LEU A 210 7.72 -3.62 12.41
CA LEU A 210 7.35 -2.69 11.34
C LEU A 210 6.20 -3.21 10.47
N ALA A 211 6.21 -4.51 10.12
CA ALA A 211 5.14 -5.12 9.33
C ALA A 211 3.81 -5.08 10.08
N ASN A 212 3.82 -5.35 11.38
CA ASN A 212 2.64 -5.28 12.24
C ASN A 212 2.12 -3.84 12.35
N ASP A 213 3.01 -2.88 12.59
CA ASP A 213 2.66 -1.46 12.64
C ASP A 213 2.01 -0.99 11.34
N LEU A 214 2.55 -1.42 10.19
CA LEU A 214 1.98 -1.12 8.88
C LEU A 214 0.59 -1.75 8.69
N PHE A 215 0.40 -2.98 9.19
CA PHE A 215 -0.90 -3.64 9.18
C PHE A 215 -1.94 -2.88 10.02
N HIS A 216 -1.60 -2.50 11.25
CA HIS A 216 -2.51 -1.73 12.12
C HIS A 216 -2.83 -0.35 11.56
N ARG A 217 -1.91 0.25 10.80
CA ARG A 217 -2.14 1.50 10.05
C ARG A 217 -2.94 1.31 8.75
N LYS A 218 -3.46 0.10 8.48
CA LYS A 218 -4.17 -0.28 7.25
C LYS A 218 -3.34 -0.14 5.96
N MET A 219 -2.02 -0.07 6.07
CA MET A 219 -1.09 -0.02 4.93
C MET A 219 -0.74 -1.44 4.46
N PHE A 220 -1.76 -2.20 4.02
CA PHE A 220 -1.65 -3.64 3.78
C PHE A 220 -0.61 -4.02 2.71
N LYS A 221 -0.49 -3.25 1.62
CA LYS A 221 0.51 -3.51 0.57
C LYS A 221 1.95 -3.44 1.10
N ALA A 222 2.25 -2.44 1.92
CA ALA A 222 3.55 -2.27 2.54
C ALA A 222 3.82 -3.38 3.57
N ALA A 223 2.82 -3.77 4.37
CA ALA A 223 2.91 -4.89 5.30
C ALA A 223 3.21 -6.21 4.57
N ILE A 224 2.50 -6.50 3.47
CA ILE A 224 2.74 -7.68 2.62
C ILE A 224 4.19 -7.75 2.15
N ALA A 225 4.75 -6.64 1.68
CA ALA A 225 6.14 -6.61 1.22
C ALA A 225 7.12 -7.02 2.33
N ARG A 226 6.89 -6.55 3.57
CA ARG A 226 7.71 -6.91 4.73
C ARG A 226 7.54 -8.37 5.12
N TYR A 227 6.31 -8.87 5.22
CA TYR A 227 6.05 -10.28 5.53
C TYR A 227 6.64 -11.23 4.50
N ARG A 228 6.52 -10.92 3.20
CA ARG A 228 7.13 -11.75 2.15
C ARG A 228 8.65 -11.78 2.25
N HIS A 229 9.27 -10.65 2.59
CA HIS A 229 10.71 -10.61 2.80
C HIS A 229 11.14 -11.52 3.96
N ILE A 230 10.40 -11.47 5.08
CA ILE A 230 10.62 -12.35 6.24
C ILE A 230 10.44 -13.82 5.86
N VAL A 231 9.38 -14.16 5.14
CA VAL A 231 9.12 -15.54 4.66
C VAL A 231 10.27 -16.04 3.80
N ASN A 232 10.71 -15.26 2.80
CA ASN A 232 11.82 -15.68 1.93
C ASN A 232 13.10 -15.92 2.75
N LEU A 233 13.39 -15.06 3.74
CA LEU A 233 14.54 -15.25 4.62
C LEU A 233 14.44 -16.56 5.43
N LEU A 234 13.24 -16.89 5.94
CA LEU A 234 13.02 -18.15 6.68
C LEU A 234 13.01 -19.40 5.78
N GLU A 235 12.61 -19.28 4.52
CA GLU A 235 12.63 -20.39 3.56
C GLU A 235 14.05 -20.72 3.09
N GLU A 236 14.95 -19.73 3.07
CA GLU A 236 16.37 -19.92 2.72
C GLU A 236 17.18 -20.60 3.84
N VAL A 237 16.67 -20.58 5.08
CA VAL A 237 17.33 -21.23 6.22
C VAL A 237 17.06 -22.74 6.17
N LEU A 238 18.13 -23.52 6.05
CA LEU A 238 18.10 -24.97 6.23
C LEU A 238 18.05 -25.26 7.73
N ALA A 239 17.09 -26.07 8.18
CA ALA A 239 17.05 -26.53 9.57
C ALA A 239 18.14 -27.59 9.81
N ALA A 240 18.94 -27.46 10.88
CA ALA A 240 19.94 -28.48 11.20
C ALA A 240 19.33 -29.73 11.84
N ASN A 241 18.18 -29.60 12.54
CA ASN A 241 17.48 -30.73 13.14
C ASN A 241 15.95 -30.64 13.01
N GLU A 242 15.25 -31.73 13.39
CA GLU A 242 13.79 -31.84 13.31
C GLU A 242 13.07 -30.82 14.22
N GLU A 243 13.65 -30.52 15.39
CA GLU A 243 13.07 -29.58 16.37
C GLU A 243 13.09 -28.14 15.82
N GLU A 244 14.21 -27.72 15.22
CA GLU A 244 14.36 -26.44 14.52
C GLU A 244 13.45 -26.33 13.30
N ASP A 245 13.22 -27.43 12.58
CA ASP A 245 12.29 -27.44 11.44
C ASP A 245 10.83 -27.27 11.87
N GLU A 246 10.41 -27.91 12.97
CA GLU A 246 9.07 -27.76 13.54
C GLU A 246 8.83 -26.33 14.02
N GLN A 247 9.82 -25.77 14.68
CA GLN A 247 9.88 -24.39 15.13
C GLN A 247 9.80 -23.38 13.97
N ARG A 248 10.59 -23.57 12.90
CA ARG A 248 10.54 -22.78 11.66
C ARG A 248 9.17 -22.85 11.00
N LYS A 249 8.56 -24.04 10.94
CA LYS A 249 7.19 -24.24 10.44
C LYS A 249 6.16 -23.49 11.30
N GLY A 250 6.33 -23.44 12.62
CA GLY A 250 5.53 -22.61 13.52
C GLY A 250 5.50 -21.14 13.12
N TYR A 251 6.64 -20.56 12.74
CA TYR A 251 6.71 -19.19 12.23
C TYR A 251 6.05 -18.99 10.88
N LEU A 252 6.38 -19.85 9.94
CA LEU A 252 5.81 -19.79 8.61
C LEU A 252 4.29 -19.88 8.68
N LEU A 253 3.74 -20.73 9.56
CA LEU A 253 2.31 -20.79 9.84
C LEU A 253 1.75 -19.41 10.23
N LYS A 254 2.32 -18.75 11.25
CA LYS A 254 1.86 -17.42 11.70
C LYS A 254 1.99 -16.35 10.60
N LEU A 255 3.11 -16.35 9.86
CA LEU A 255 3.34 -15.41 8.75
C LEU A 255 2.38 -15.62 7.57
N TYR A 256 2.14 -16.87 7.18
CA TYR A 256 1.19 -17.22 6.12
C TYR A 256 -0.23 -16.85 6.49
N LEU A 257 -0.61 -17.08 7.75
CA LEU A 257 -1.86 -16.63 8.31
C LEU A 257 -1.99 -15.10 8.18
N ASN A 258 -0.98 -14.33 8.58
CA ASN A 258 -0.97 -12.88 8.48
C ASN A 258 -1.04 -12.37 7.02
N LEU A 259 -0.26 -12.99 6.13
CA LEU A 259 -0.28 -12.69 4.69
C LEU A 259 -1.65 -12.98 4.07
N ALA A 260 -2.27 -14.12 4.38
CA ALA A 260 -3.61 -14.44 3.91
C ALA A 260 -4.63 -13.37 4.35
N GLN A 261 -4.53 -12.89 5.60
CA GLN A 261 -5.37 -11.78 6.07
C GLN A 261 -5.10 -10.49 5.29
N CYS A 262 -3.84 -10.11 5.10
CA CYS A 262 -3.51 -8.91 4.32
C CYS A 262 -4.07 -8.97 2.90
N TYR A 263 -4.00 -10.13 2.25
CA TYR A 263 -4.54 -10.34 0.91
C TYR A 263 -6.07 -10.34 0.85
N LEU A 264 -6.75 -10.82 1.90
CA LEU A 264 -8.20 -10.64 2.05
C LEU A 264 -8.55 -9.15 2.17
N ASN A 265 -7.79 -8.38 2.97
CA ASN A 265 -8.02 -6.96 3.18
C ASN A 265 -7.85 -6.11 1.90
N ILE A 266 -6.97 -6.52 0.99
CA ILE A 266 -6.81 -5.88 -0.33
C ILE A 266 -7.66 -6.53 -1.44
N GLN A 267 -8.62 -7.38 -1.08
CA GLN A 267 -9.51 -8.09 -2.01
C GLN A 267 -8.77 -8.87 -3.13
N ASN A 268 -7.64 -9.49 -2.80
CA ASN A 268 -6.92 -10.40 -3.70
C ASN A 268 -7.09 -11.86 -3.24
N PRO A 269 -8.23 -12.49 -3.55
CA PRO A 269 -8.57 -13.81 -3.01
C PRO A 269 -7.64 -14.91 -3.54
N GLN A 270 -7.08 -14.76 -4.75
CA GLN A 270 -6.18 -15.77 -5.33
C GLN A 270 -4.91 -15.93 -4.48
N LYS A 271 -4.28 -14.82 -4.10
CA LYS A 271 -3.11 -14.87 -3.22
C LYS A 271 -3.48 -15.28 -1.80
N ALA A 272 -4.65 -14.86 -1.29
CA ALA A 272 -5.13 -15.29 0.02
C ALA A 272 -5.31 -16.82 0.10
N ILE A 273 -5.84 -17.46 -0.95
CA ILE A 273 -5.96 -18.92 -1.06
C ILE A 273 -4.58 -19.58 -0.97
N ILE A 274 -3.60 -19.10 -1.73
CA ILE A 274 -2.24 -19.67 -1.73
C ILE A 274 -1.65 -19.67 -0.32
N TYR A 275 -1.67 -18.52 0.36
CA TYR A 275 -1.09 -18.42 1.70
C TYR A 275 -1.90 -19.20 2.76
N ALA A 276 -3.23 -19.25 2.63
CA ALA A 276 -4.03 -20.08 3.51
C ALA A 276 -3.77 -21.58 3.30
N ASP A 277 -3.52 -22.03 2.06
CA ASP A 277 -3.14 -23.41 1.74
C ASP A 277 -1.77 -23.76 2.32
N LEU A 278 -0.79 -22.86 2.19
CA LEU A 278 0.54 -23.03 2.80
C LEU A 278 0.46 -23.14 4.33
N ALA A 279 -0.39 -22.33 4.98
CA ALA A 279 -0.67 -22.44 6.41
C ALA A 279 -1.29 -23.80 6.77
N LEU A 280 -2.29 -24.26 6.01
CA LEU A 280 -2.99 -25.53 6.27
C LEU A 280 -2.16 -26.77 5.95
N LYS A 281 -1.13 -26.65 5.10
CA LYS A 281 -0.13 -27.71 4.88
C LYS A 281 0.75 -27.93 6.11
N ILE A 282 0.96 -26.88 6.91
CA ILE A 282 1.69 -26.96 8.17
C ILE A 282 0.76 -27.47 9.27
N ASP A 283 -0.40 -26.81 9.45
CA ASP A 283 -1.41 -27.17 10.43
C ASP A 283 -2.78 -27.27 9.76
N SER A 284 -3.15 -28.49 9.38
CA SER A 284 -4.42 -28.77 8.70
C SER A 284 -5.67 -28.49 9.53
N GLY A 285 -5.53 -28.43 10.87
CA GLY A 285 -6.60 -28.12 11.82
C GLY A 285 -6.67 -26.64 12.18
N ASN A 286 -5.84 -25.78 11.58
CA ASN A 286 -5.74 -24.40 11.99
C ASN A 286 -7.05 -23.64 11.73
N GLN A 287 -7.76 -23.26 12.80
CA GLN A 287 -9.05 -22.56 12.70
C GLN A 287 -8.94 -21.26 11.88
N LYS A 288 -7.89 -20.44 12.10
CA LYS A 288 -7.70 -19.17 11.38
C LYS A 288 -7.43 -19.42 9.90
N GLY A 289 -6.63 -20.45 9.58
CA GLY A 289 -6.34 -20.87 8.21
C GLY A 289 -7.59 -21.35 7.47
N LEU A 290 -8.38 -22.22 8.11
CA LEU A 290 -9.64 -22.75 7.57
C LEU A 290 -10.65 -21.62 7.32
N TYR A 291 -10.80 -20.69 8.26
CA TYR A 291 -11.69 -19.53 8.12
C TYR A 291 -11.26 -18.61 6.97
N ARG A 292 -9.96 -18.24 6.92
CA ARG A 292 -9.42 -17.36 5.86
C ARG A 292 -9.52 -18.00 4.48
N MET A 293 -9.28 -19.31 4.37
CA MET A 293 -9.49 -20.09 3.15
C MET A 293 -10.96 -20.04 2.72
N GLY A 294 -11.88 -20.31 3.64
CA GLY A 294 -13.33 -20.24 3.38
C GLY A 294 -13.76 -18.86 2.88
N LYS A 295 -13.31 -17.79 3.53
CA LYS A 295 -13.59 -16.40 3.12
C LYS A 295 -13.00 -16.07 1.74
N ALA A 296 -11.78 -16.50 1.45
CA ALA A 296 -11.16 -16.28 0.14
C ALA A 296 -11.91 -17.00 -0.99
N LEU A 297 -12.31 -18.25 -0.76
CA LEU A 297 -13.11 -19.04 -1.72
C LEU A 297 -14.52 -18.47 -1.93
N TYR A 298 -15.11 -17.91 -0.88
CA TYR A 298 -16.38 -17.17 -0.99
C TYR A 298 -16.23 -15.97 -1.93
N LEU A 299 -15.14 -15.21 -1.81
CA LEU A 299 -14.85 -14.07 -2.71
C LEU A 299 -14.57 -14.51 -4.15
N THR A 300 -14.09 -15.72 -4.41
CA THR A 300 -13.95 -16.26 -5.78
C THR A 300 -15.25 -16.85 -6.35
N GLY A 301 -16.35 -16.85 -5.58
CA GLY A 301 -17.64 -17.45 -5.98
C GLY A 301 -17.67 -18.98 -5.86
N SER A 302 -16.66 -19.61 -5.26
CA SER A 302 -16.59 -21.08 -5.08
C SER A 302 -17.33 -21.50 -3.79
N TYR A 303 -18.65 -21.26 -3.74
CA TYR A 303 -19.46 -21.38 -2.52
C TYR A 303 -19.42 -22.76 -1.87
N GLU A 304 -19.48 -23.85 -2.64
CA GLU A 304 -19.44 -25.22 -2.09
C GLU A 304 -18.11 -25.51 -1.38
N ARG A 305 -16.99 -25.06 -1.96
CA ARG A 305 -15.67 -25.22 -1.34
C ARG A 305 -15.56 -24.35 -0.11
N ALA A 306 -16.02 -23.11 -0.17
CA ALA A 306 -16.04 -22.20 0.96
C ALA A 306 -16.83 -22.77 2.15
N GLU A 307 -18.01 -23.34 1.91
CA GLU A 307 -18.85 -24.00 2.93
C GLU A 307 -18.09 -25.13 3.64
N ASN A 308 -17.42 -25.99 2.88
CA ASN A 308 -16.63 -27.09 3.44
C ASN A 308 -15.55 -26.60 4.42
N TYR A 309 -14.81 -25.54 4.06
CA TYR A 309 -13.76 -24.99 4.92
C TYR A 309 -14.33 -24.24 6.14
N LEU A 310 -15.40 -23.45 5.96
CA LEU A 310 -16.04 -22.75 7.07
C LEU A 310 -16.68 -23.72 8.07
N CYS A 311 -17.31 -24.81 7.60
CA CYS A 311 -17.84 -25.87 8.44
C CYS A 311 -16.73 -26.59 9.22
N LYS A 312 -15.56 -26.84 8.61
CA LYS A 312 -14.39 -27.35 9.33
C LYS A 312 -13.94 -26.36 10.41
N ALA A 313 -13.85 -25.07 10.10
CA ALA A 313 -13.50 -24.04 11.07
C ALA A 313 -14.49 -24.00 12.25
N LYS A 314 -15.80 -24.12 11.97
CA LYS A 314 -16.87 -24.17 12.98
C LYS A 314 -16.76 -25.39 13.89
N LYS A 315 -16.34 -26.55 13.38
CA LYS A 315 -16.10 -27.75 14.22
C LYS A 315 -15.04 -27.49 15.29
N HIS A 316 -14.02 -26.68 14.98
CA HIS A 316 -12.97 -26.32 15.94
C HIS A 316 -13.42 -25.22 16.92
N LYS A 317 -14.18 -24.21 16.47
CA LYS A 317 -14.81 -23.21 17.36
C LYS A 317 -16.30 -23.00 17.03
N PRO A 318 -17.21 -23.75 17.66
CA PRO A 318 -18.64 -23.72 17.35
C PRO A 318 -19.32 -22.38 17.64
N TYR A 319 -18.84 -21.67 18.66
CA TYR A 319 -19.43 -20.42 19.17
C TYR A 319 -18.71 -19.16 18.66
N ASP A 320 -17.82 -19.30 17.67
CA ASP A 320 -17.15 -18.16 17.07
C ASP A 320 -18.17 -17.33 16.25
N LYS A 321 -18.40 -16.08 16.67
CA LYS A 321 -19.36 -15.18 16.05
C LYS A 321 -19.09 -15.01 14.56
N TYR A 322 -17.83 -14.80 14.20
CA TYR A 322 -17.42 -14.45 12.84
C TYR A 322 -17.55 -15.64 11.88
N ILE A 323 -17.20 -16.85 12.34
CA ILE A 323 -17.41 -18.06 11.54
C ILE A 323 -18.90 -18.27 11.28
N ASN A 324 -19.75 -18.08 12.30
CA ASN A 324 -21.19 -18.25 12.16
C ASN A 324 -21.81 -17.20 11.22
N GLU A 325 -21.38 -15.94 11.32
CA GLU A 325 -21.81 -14.86 10.41
C GLU A 325 -21.40 -15.14 8.96
N ALA A 326 -20.15 -15.57 8.73
CA ALA A 326 -19.67 -15.92 7.40
C ALA A 326 -20.45 -17.11 6.77
N ILE A 327 -20.83 -18.10 7.58
CA ILE A 327 -21.67 -19.21 7.12
C ILE A 327 -23.08 -18.72 6.75
N GLN A 328 -23.69 -17.88 7.58
CA GLN A 328 -25.01 -17.30 7.29
C GLN A 328 -25.01 -16.46 6.00
N GLU A 329 -23.97 -15.65 5.81
CA GLU A 329 -23.81 -14.85 4.59
C GLU A 329 -23.67 -15.75 3.35
N LEU A 330 -22.86 -16.81 3.46
CA LEU A 330 -22.69 -17.81 2.40
C LEU A 330 -24.00 -18.52 2.05
N GLU A 331 -24.76 -18.96 3.05
CA GLU A 331 -26.07 -19.63 2.87
C GLU A 331 -27.07 -18.71 2.16
N LYS A 332 -27.15 -17.44 2.57
CA LYS A 332 -28.02 -16.43 1.93
C LYS A 332 -27.65 -16.24 0.46
N LYS A 333 -26.35 -16.15 0.16
CA LYS A 333 -25.87 -15.93 -1.22
C LYS A 333 -26.06 -17.16 -2.09
N ARG A 334 -25.82 -18.36 -1.55
CA ARG A 334 -26.08 -19.63 -2.23
C ARG A 334 -27.56 -19.82 -2.54
N LYS A 335 -28.46 -19.53 -1.59
CA LYS A 335 -29.91 -19.57 -1.82
C LYS A 335 -30.32 -18.60 -2.94
N SER A 336 -29.81 -17.38 -2.91
CA SER A 336 -30.07 -16.38 -3.96
C SER A 336 -29.58 -16.84 -5.33
N HIS A 337 -28.42 -17.50 -5.40
CA HIS A 337 -27.89 -18.08 -6.64
C HIS A 337 -28.76 -19.22 -7.17
N LEU A 338 -29.18 -20.14 -6.31
CA LEU A 338 -30.07 -21.25 -6.67
C LEU A 338 -31.44 -20.77 -7.12
N ASP A 339 -32.00 -19.76 -6.46
CA ASP A 339 -33.27 -19.16 -6.85
C ASP A 339 -33.15 -18.46 -8.22
N TRP A 340 -32.03 -17.76 -8.45
CA TRP A 340 -31.72 -17.17 -9.75
C TRP A 340 -31.54 -18.24 -10.85
N GLU A 341 -30.80 -19.31 -10.59
CA GLU A 341 -30.63 -20.43 -11.53
C GLU A 341 -31.96 -21.11 -11.85
N ARG A 342 -32.82 -21.33 -10.86
CA ARG A 342 -34.17 -21.87 -11.07
C ARG A 342 -35.02 -20.95 -11.93
N MET A 343 -35.02 -19.64 -11.65
CA MET A 343 -35.73 -18.66 -12.47
C MET A 343 -35.19 -18.65 -13.91
N PHE A 344 -33.87 -18.65 -14.07
CA PHE A 344 -33.20 -18.67 -15.37
C PHE A 344 -33.54 -19.93 -16.17
N CYS A 345 -33.44 -21.12 -15.55
CA CYS A 345 -33.81 -22.39 -16.18
C CYS A 345 -35.29 -22.46 -16.55
N LYS A 346 -36.19 -21.94 -15.70
CA LYS A 346 -37.63 -21.86 -16.00
C LYS A 346 -37.90 -20.97 -17.22
N ARG A 347 -37.21 -19.83 -17.34
CA ARG A 347 -37.28 -18.94 -18.53
C ARG A 347 -36.71 -19.61 -19.79
N MET A 348 -35.57 -20.29 -19.68
CA MET A 348 -34.93 -21.03 -20.79
C MET A 348 -35.78 -22.20 -21.31
N LEU A 349 -36.54 -22.86 -20.45
CA LEU A 349 -37.35 -24.05 -20.79
C LEU A 349 -38.78 -23.71 -21.24
N GLY A 350 -39.13 -22.42 -21.38
CA GLY A 350 -40.42 -21.99 -21.94
C GLY A 350 -41.65 -22.48 -21.17
N SER A 351 -41.52 -22.78 -19.87
CA SER A 351 -42.65 -23.22 -19.05
C SER A 351 -43.33 -22.00 -18.41
N GLU A 352 -44.46 -21.65 -19.03
CA GLU A 352 -45.50 -20.68 -18.65
C GLU A 352 -45.33 -19.22 -19.16
N GLU A 353 -46.14 -18.91 -20.17
CA GLU A 353 -46.79 -17.62 -20.34
C GLU A 353 -47.60 -17.32 -19.07
N GLU A 354 -47.18 -16.34 -18.26
CA GLU A 354 -48.12 -15.51 -17.50
C GLU A 354 -47.44 -14.20 -17.03
N THR A 355 -47.92 -13.12 -17.64
CA THR A 355 -47.88 -11.69 -17.25
C THR A 355 -46.91 -11.31 -16.13
N GLN A 356 -45.73 -10.84 -16.51
CA GLN A 356 -45.01 -9.86 -15.68
C GLN A 356 -45.90 -8.61 -15.58
N GLN A 357 -46.28 -8.21 -14.36
CA GLN A 357 -46.53 -6.78 -14.16
C GLN A 357 -45.21 -6.08 -14.46
N PRO A 358 -45.18 -5.16 -15.45
CA PRO A 358 -43.94 -4.48 -15.80
C PRO A 358 -43.44 -3.73 -14.58
N PHE A 359 -42.12 -3.81 -14.36
CA PHE A 359 -41.43 -2.99 -13.38
C PHE A 359 -41.86 -1.53 -13.59
N GLN A 360 -42.58 -0.95 -12.62
CA GLN A 360 -43.06 0.42 -12.73
C GLN A 360 -41.86 1.36 -12.59
N PHE A 361 -41.40 1.89 -13.72
CA PHE A 361 -40.44 2.96 -13.74
C PHE A 361 -41.06 4.23 -13.14
N GLN A 362 -40.30 4.96 -12.33
CA GLN A 362 -40.73 6.26 -11.78
C GLN A 362 -40.66 7.39 -12.83
N GLU A 363 -40.06 7.13 -13.98
CA GLU A 363 -39.91 8.08 -15.10
C GLU A 363 -41.15 8.07 -16.01
N PRO A 364 -41.39 9.14 -16.80
CA PRO A 364 -42.56 9.24 -17.68
C PRO A 364 -42.64 8.07 -18.67
N ALA A 365 -43.85 7.56 -18.95
CA ALA A 365 -44.07 6.47 -19.89
C ALA A 365 -43.47 6.78 -21.28
N ASP A 366 -43.60 8.03 -21.72
CA ASP A 366 -43.06 8.53 -22.98
C ASP A 366 -41.53 8.32 -23.08
N PHE A 367 -40.79 8.45 -21.97
CA PHE A 367 -39.35 8.25 -21.97
C PHE A 367 -39.00 6.78 -22.22
N VAL A 368 -39.69 5.86 -21.54
CA VAL A 368 -39.46 4.42 -21.69
C VAL A 368 -39.77 3.99 -23.13
N GLU A 369 -40.86 4.50 -23.71
CA GLU A 369 -41.28 4.19 -25.07
C GLU A 369 -40.32 4.76 -26.14
N ILE A 370 -39.76 5.95 -25.91
CA ILE A 370 -38.73 6.53 -26.79
C ILE A 370 -37.47 5.66 -26.80
N ILE A 371 -36.98 5.27 -25.61
CA ILE A 371 -35.75 4.46 -25.49
C ILE A 371 -35.94 3.06 -26.08
N ASP A 372 -37.10 2.44 -25.85
CA ASP A 372 -37.40 1.11 -26.39
C ASP A 372 -37.46 1.16 -27.93
N ASN A 373 -38.10 2.18 -28.51
CA ASN A 373 -38.12 2.38 -29.95
C ASN A 373 -36.73 2.67 -30.52
N ASP A 374 -35.89 3.45 -29.86
CA ASP A 374 -34.52 3.72 -30.32
C ASP A 374 -33.66 2.45 -30.31
N ILE A 375 -33.81 1.61 -29.29
CA ILE A 375 -33.12 0.30 -29.20
C ILE A 375 -33.62 -0.64 -30.30
N ASN A 376 -34.93 -0.74 -30.52
CA ASN A 376 -35.50 -1.62 -31.54
C ASN A 376 -35.12 -1.14 -32.95
N ASN A 377 -35.19 0.16 -33.23
CA ASN A 377 -34.71 0.75 -34.48
C ASN A 377 -33.21 0.50 -34.71
N PHE A 378 -32.40 0.48 -33.65
CA PHE A 378 -30.99 0.14 -33.75
C PHE A 378 -30.80 -1.32 -34.12
N ILE A 379 -31.50 -2.26 -33.46
CA ILE A 379 -31.45 -3.69 -33.75
C ILE A 379 -31.85 -3.98 -35.21
N GLU A 380 -32.89 -3.30 -35.70
CA GLU A 380 -33.40 -3.48 -37.06
C GLU A 380 -32.55 -2.77 -38.14
N SER A 381 -31.62 -1.90 -37.74
CA SER A 381 -30.77 -1.14 -38.66
C SER A 381 -29.31 -1.63 -38.64
N ASP A 382 -28.62 -1.58 -39.78
CA ASP A 382 -27.17 -1.86 -39.90
C ASP A 382 -26.27 -0.76 -39.27
N LYS A 383 -26.80 0.03 -38.32
CA LYS A 383 -26.05 1.10 -37.67
C LYS A 383 -25.02 0.54 -36.69
N GLN A 384 -23.81 1.10 -36.71
CA GLN A 384 -22.72 0.67 -35.80
C GLN A 384 -22.78 1.34 -34.42
N GLU A 385 -23.50 2.45 -34.27
CA GLU A 385 -23.57 3.21 -33.01
C GLU A 385 -24.99 3.70 -32.71
N LEU A 386 -25.37 3.63 -31.43
CA LEU A 386 -26.62 4.15 -30.88
C LEU A 386 -26.31 5.42 -30.06
N PHE A 387 -26.94 6.54 -30.42
CA PHE A 387 -26.71 7.83 -29.76
C PHE A 387 -27.87 8.15 -28.83
N PHE A 388 -27.54 8.44 -27.58
CA PHE A 388 -28.48 8.96 -26.59
C PHE A 388 -28.19 10.43 -26.29
N GLN A 389 -29.18 11.18 -25.79
CA GLN A 389 -28.98 12.57 -25.39
C GLN A 389 -27.99 12.69 -24.22
N GLN A 390 -27.14 13.71 -24.22
CA GLN A 390 -25.92 13.78 -23.39
C GLN A 390 -26.12 13.99 -21.87
N THR A 391 -27.34 13.92 -21.34
CA THR A 391 -27.60 14.14 -19.90
C THR A 391 -28.78 13.31 -19.42
N TYR A 392 -28.57 12.02 -19.15
CA TYR A 392 -29.53 11.19 -18.42
C TYR A 392 -29.24 11.18 -16.93
N PHE A 393 -30.31 11.23 -16.12
CA PHE A 393 -30.21 11.00 -14.69
C PHE A 393 -29.89 9.53 -14.38
N LYS A 394 -29.38 9.25 -13.18
CA LYS A 394 -29.00 7.89 -12.77
C LYS A 394 -30.17 6.89 -12.87
N SER A 395 -31.39 7.33 -12.55
CA SER A 395 -32.64 6.56 -12.71
C SER A 395 -32.85 6.16 -14.17
N GLN A 396 -32.76 7.12 -15.09
CA GLN A 396 -32.93 6.92 -16.54
C GLN A 396 -31.88 5.99 -17.13
N LEU A 397 -30.62 6.05 -16.66
CA LEU A 397 -29.57 5.12 -17.07
C LEU A 397 -29.83 3.67 -16.64
N GLU A 398 -30.51 3.45 -15.50
CA GLU A 398 -30.91 2.09 -15.09
C GLU A 398 -32.01 1.53 -16.00
N ILE A 399 -32.93 2.37 -16.48
CA ILE A 399 -33.97 1.99 -17.45
C ILE A 399 -33.34 1.56 -18.77
N VAL A 400 -32.41 2.36 -19.31
CA VAL A 400 -31.71 2.05 -20.56
C VAL A 400 -30.96 0.72 -20.44
N LYS A 401 -30.30 0.47 -19.31
CA LYS A 401 -29.61 -0.81 -19.05
C LYS A 401 -30.59 -1.99 -18.97
N TYR A 402 -31.72 -1.80 -18.31
CA TYR A 402 -32.74 -2.83 -18.17
C TYR A 402 -33.34 -3.23 -19.52
N LEU A 403 -33.73 -2.25 -20.35
CA LEU A 403 -34.30 -2.49 -21.68
C LEU A 403 -33.27 -3.14 -22.62
N ALA A 404 -32.02 -2.67 -22.61
CA ALA A 404 -30.94 -3.26 -23.42
C ALA A 404 -30.60 -4.71 -23.01
N GLN A 405 -30.70 -5.05 -21.71
CA GLN A 405 -30.51 -6.42 -21.23
C GLN A 405 -31.66 -7.35 -21.64
N GLY A 406 -32.89 -6.82 -21.71
CA GLY A 406 -34.07 -7.57 -22.16
C GLY A 406 -33.98 -8.06 -23.61
N GLN A 407 -33.25 -7.33 -24.46
CA GLN A 407 -33.06 -7.66 -25.88
C GLN A 407 -31.76 -8.44 -26.16
N GLU A 408 -31.16 -9.09 -25.15
CA GLU A 408 -29.90 -9.87 -25.24
C GLU A 408 -28.69 -9.12 -25.82
N LEU A 409 -28.72 -7.78 -25.83
CA LEU A 409 -27.63 -6.94 -26.31
C LEU A 409 -26.48 -6.84 -25.29
N SER A 410 -25.82 -7.97 -25.02
CA SER A 410 -24.64 -8.06 -24.14
C SER A 410 -23.49 -7.15 -24.60
N TYR A 411 -23.45 -6.83 -25.89
CA TYR A 411 -22.46 -5.96 -26.51
C TYR A 411 -22.79 -4.45 -26.39
N VAL A 412 -24.08 -4.08 -26.34
CA VAL A 412 -24.52 -2.67 -26.19
C VAL A 412 -24.31 -2.16 -24.78
N SER A 413 -24.40 -3.03 -23.76
CA SER A 413 -24.02 -2.69 -22.38
C SER A 413 -22.55 -2.26 -22.24
N ARG A 414 -21.66 -2.73 -23.14
CA ARG A 414 -20.25 -2.31 -23.20
C ARG A 414 -20.04 -1.03 -24.01
N MET A 415 -20.80 -0.83 -25.09
CA MET A 415 -20.76 0.40 -25.89
C MET A 415 -21.37 1.61 -25.17
N LEU A 416 -22.40 1.41 -24.35
CA LEU A 416 -22.97 2.44 -23.46
C LEU A 416 -21.97 2.97 -22.42
N MET A 417 -20.96 2.18 -22.05
CA MET A 417 -19.86 2.66 -21.19
C MET A 417 -18.81 3.49 -21.93
N LEU A 418 -18.80 3.49 -23.27
CA LEU A 418 -17.73 4.09 -24.07
C LEU A 418 -18.11 5.42 -24.75
N GLN A 419 -19.39 5.81 -24.78
CA GLN A 419 -19.76 7.19 -25.12
C GLN A 419 -19.70 8.10 -23.88
N ARG A 420 -18.47 8.52 -23.57
CA ARG A 420 -18.13 9.77 -22.85
C ARG A 420 -18.92 10.05 -21.56
N LEU A 421 -18.52 9.38 -20.47
CA LEU A 421 -18.32 10.05 -19.18
C LEU A 421 -17.08 10.99 -19.26
N ARG A 422 -17.08 11.90 -20.22
CA ARG A 422 -16.25 13.12 -20.23
C ARG A 422 -17.21 14.28 -19.99
N MET A 423 -16.97 15.03 -18.92
CA MET A 423 -17.75 16.16 -18.36
C MET A 423 -18.91 15.66 -17.48
N VAL A 424 -18.97 15.91 -16.17
CA VAL A 424 -18.42 16.95 -15.29
C VAL A 424 -17.84 16.33 -14.02
#